data_AF-A0A6G1R3W3-F1
#
_entry.id   AF-A0A6G1R3W3-F1
#
_cell.length_a   1.000
_cell.length_b   1.000
_cell.length_c   1.000
_cell.angle_alpha   90.00
_cell.angle_beta   90.00
_cell.angle_gamma   90.00
#
_symmetry.space_group_name_H-M   'P 1'
#
loop_
_entity.id
_entity.type
_entity.pdbx_description
1 polymer ?
#
loop_
_entity_poly.entity_id
_entity_poly.type
_entity_poly.pdbx_seq_one_letter_code
_entity_poly.pdbx_strand_id
1 'polypeptide(L)'
;DFVQICGPADGIRLFNAIKGRNVRPKMTIYVCQEPEQNRSHLHQKRENGDGSLCVYHAIFLEELTTLELIEKIANLYSISPQQINRIYRQGPTGIHVLVSNEMVQNFQDESCFVISTLKAESNDGYHIILK
;
A
#
# COMPACT_ATOMS: atom_id res chain seq x y z
N ASP A 1 28.71 21.67 -2.59
CA ASP A 1 28.40 21.48 -4.03
C ASP A 1 29.19 20.28 -4.53
N PHE A 2 28.59 19.32 -5.25
CA PHE A 2 29.30 18.13 -5.76
C PHE A 2 30.49 18.50 -6.66
N VAL A 3 30.39 19.63 -7.38
CA VAL A 3 31.48 20.20 -8.18
C VAL A 3 32.70 20.56 -7.33
N GLN A 4 32.51 20.99 -6.08
CA GLN A 4 33.62 21.31 -5.16
C GLN A 4 34.33 20.08 -4.61
N ILE A 5 33.69 18.89 -4.64
CA ILE A 5 34.24 17.66 -4.06
C ILE A 5 35.00 16.85 -5.10
N CYS A 6 34.46 16.74 -6.32
CA CYS A 6 35.01 15.88 -7.38
C CYS A 6 35.39 16.63 -8.65
N GLY A 7 35.30 17.97 -8.66
CA GLY A 7 35.61 18.80 -9.82
C GLY A 7 34.41 18.99 -10.77
N PRO A 8 34.49 19.93 -11.74
CA PRO A 8 33.35 20.32 -12.57
C PRO A 8 32.77 19.18 -13.41
N ALA A 9 33.64 18.46 -14.13
CA ALA A 9 33.21 17.39 -15.02
C ALA A 9 32.58 16.22 -14.25
N ASP A 10 33.26 15.74 -13.20
CA ASP A 10 32.75 14.63 -12.40
C ASP A 10 31.60 15.02 -11.48
N GLY A 11 31.57 16.27 -11.00
CA GLY A 11 30.44 16.81 -10.24
C GLY A 11 29.15 16.90 -11.06
N ILE A 12 29.23 17.35 -12.32
CA ILE A 12 28.09 17.37 -13.24
C ILE A 12 27.65 15.94 -13.59
N ARG A 13 28.59 15.03 -13.88
CA ARG A 13 28.29 13.62 -14.15
C ARG A 13 27.62 12.96 -12.96
N LEU A 14 28.13 13.19 -11.75
CA LEU A 14 27.59 12.65 -10.50
C LEU A 14 26.21 13.23 -10.19
N PHE A 15 26.03 14.53 -10.35
CA PHE A 15 24.73 15.19 -10.18
C PHE A 15 23.66 14.58 -11.11
N ASN A 16 23.99 14.42 -12.39
CA ASN A 16 23.09 13.81 -13.37
C ASN A 16 22.86 12.32 -13.10
N ALA A 17 23.89 11.57 -12.68
CA ALA A 17 23.75 10.16 -12.32
C ALA A 17 22.86 9.95 -11.09
N ILE A 18 22.89 10.87 -10.13
CA ILE A 18 22.02 10.83 -8.94
C ILE A 18 20.61 11.29 -9.28
N LYS A 19 20.46 12.42 -9.98
CA LYS A 19 19.14 13.00 -10.33
C LYS A 19 18.40 12.23 -11.41
N GLY A 20 19.11 11.60 -12.34
CA GLY A 20 18.52 10.82 -13.43
C GLY A 20 18.11 9.40 -13.03
N ARG A 21 18.43 8.98 -11.80
CA ARG A 21 18.07 7.64 -11.32
C ARG A 21 16.66 7.68 -10.77
N ASN A 22 15.67 7.38 -11.62
CA ASN A 22 14.38 6.92 -11.11
C ASN A 22 14.63 5.62 -10.35
N VAL A 23 14.56 5.67 -9.02
CA VAL A 23 14.67 4.46 -8.19
C VAL A 23 13.45 3.61 -8.53
N ARG A 24 13.67 2.53 -9.29
CA ARG A 24 12.60 1.59 -9.59
C ARG A 24 12.06 1.06 -8.25
N PRO A 25 10.73 0.99 -8.06
CA PRO A 25 10.16 0.32 -6.90
C PRO A 25 10.76 -1.07 -6.76
N LYS A 26 11.06 -1.48 -5.52
CA LYS A 26 11.55 -2.82 -5.22
C LYS A 26 10.44 -3.86 -5.35
N MET A 27 9.19 -3.44 -5.14
CA MET A 27 8.01 -4.28 -5.26
C MET A 27 6.80 -3.45 -5.71
N THR A 28 5.99 -4.05 -6.58
CA THR A 28 4.66 -3.57 -6.92
C THR A 28 3.64 -4.54 -6.34
N ILE A 29 2.63 -4.04 -5.65
CA ILE A 29 1.46 -4.83 -5.24
C ILE A 29 0.19 -4.16 -5.78
N TYR A 30 -0.82 -4.95 -6.08
CA TYR A 30 -2.11 -4.46 -6.52
C TYR A 30 -3.15 -4.65 -5.43
N VAL A 31 -3.85 -3.59 -5.07
CA VAL A 31 -4.86 -3.65 -4.01
C VAL A 31 -6.19 -3.07 -4.45
N CYS A 32 -7.29 -3.71 -4.09
CA CYS A 32 -8.63 -3.15 -4.23
C CYS A 32 -9.33 -3.13 -2.88
N GLN A 33 -10.27 -2.22 -2.69
CA GLN A 33 -11.12 -2.23 -1.50
C GLN A 33 -12.21 -3.31 -1.65
N GLU A 34 -12.47 -4.07 -0.59
CA GLU A 34 -13.62 -4.98 -0.56
C GLU A 34 -14.92 -4.18 -0.76
N PRO A 35 -15.73 -4.51 -1.77
CA PRO A 35 -16.95 -3.78 -2.04
C PRO A 35 -17.95 -3.98 -0.90
N GLU A 36 -18.43 -2.89 -0.29
CA GLU A 36 -19.40 -2.94 0.80
C GLU A 36 -20.77 -3.42 0.29
N GLN A 37 -20.95 -4.72 0.08
CA GLN A 37 -22.26 -5.28 -0.27
C GLN A 37 -23.23 -5.39 0.92
N ASN A 38 -22.82 -5.07 2.16
CA ASN A 38 -23.62 -5.39 3.34
C ASN A 38 -23.62 -4.35 4.48
N ARG A 39 -23.39 -3.06 4.19
CA ARG A 39 -23.84 -1.98 5.10
C ARG A 39 -25.22 -1.51 4.67
N SER A 40 -26.22 -2.22 5.18
CA SER A 40 -27.67 -2.03 5.02
C SER A 40 -28.13 -0.58 4.76
N HIS A 41 -28.84 -0.41 3.64
CA HIS A 41 -29.95 0.52 3.39
C HIS A 41 -29.84 1.96 3.92
N LEU A 42 -29.52 2.91 3.03
CA LEU A 42 -30.39 4.07 2.73
C LEU A 42 -29.83 4.92 1.58
N HIS A 43 -30.69 5.12 0.57
CA HIS A 43 -30.62 6.04 -0.56
C HIS A 43 -29.97 5.60 -1.90
N GLN A 44 -30.90 5.16 -2.76
CA GLN A 44 -31.02 5.39 -4.20
C GLN A 44 -30.26 4.49 -5.18
N LYS A 45 -30.96 3.40 -5.53
CA LYS A 45 -31.34 3.01 -6.90
C LYS A 45 -30.45 3.62 -8.00
N ARG A 46 -29.45 2.86 -8.43
CA ARG A 46 -29.04 2.85 -9.84
C ARG A 46 -29.23 1.44 -10.37
N GLU A 47 -30.33 1.26 -11.08
CA GLU A 47 -30.47 0.22 -12.09
C GLU A 47 -29.44 0.54 -13.18
N ASN A 48 -28.38 -0.26 -13.26
CA ASN A 48 -27.64 -0.57 -14.48
C ASN A 48 -26.57 -1.60 -14.10
N GLY A 49 -26.55 -2.73 -14.82
CA GLY A 49 -25.72 -3.89 -14.52
C GLY A 49 -24.23 -3.58 -14.59
N ASP A 50 -23.64 -3.23 -13.45
CA ASP A 50 -22.21 -3.33 -13.21
C ASP A 50 -22.02 -3.82 -11.78
N GLY A 51 -21.81 -5.14 -11.64
CA GLY A 51 -21.53 -5.73 -10.35
C GLY A 51 -20.24 -5.13 -9.82
N SER A 52 -20.35 -4.33 -8.75
CA SER A 52 -19.27 -3.59 -8.07
C SER A 52 -17.85 -4.10 -8.43
N LEU A 53 -17.28 -3.58 -9.53
CA LEU A 53 -15.97 -3.97 -10.00
C LEU A 53 -14.94 -3.57 -8.94
N CYS A 54 -14.17 -4.54 -8.47
CA CYS A 54 -12.99 -4.28 -7.66
C CYS A 54 -11.95 -3.56 -8.53
N VAL A 55 -11.84 -2.24 -8.38
CA VAL A 55 -10.78 -1.47 -9.04
C VAL A 55 -9.48 -1.64 -8.25
N TYR A 56 -8.49 -2.25 -8.89
CA TYR A 56 -7.17 -2.43 -8.31
C TYR A 56 -6.28 -1.21 -8.54
N HIS A 57 -5.56 -0.82 -7.50
CA HIS A 57 -4.59 0.27 -7.48
C HIS A 57 -3.20 -0.32 -7.26
N ALA A 58 -2.22 0.16 -8.03
CA ALA A 58 -0.84 -0.21 -7.81
C ALA A 58 -0.25 0.55 -6.62
N ILE A 59 0.34 -0.17 -5.69
CA ILE A 59 1.18 0.35 -4.61
C ILE A 59 2.63 -0.04 -4.93
N PHE A 60 3.49 0.96 -4.93
CA PHE A 60 4.93 0.81 -5.17
C PHE A 60 5.69 0.97 -3.86
N LEU A 61 6.47 -0.04 -3.49
CA LEU A 61 7.32 -0.04 -2.31
C LEU A 61 8.79 0.19 -2.72
N GLU A 62 9.40 1.22 -2.16
CA GLU A 62 10.83 1.52 -2.26
C GLU A 62 11.64 0.82 -1.14
N GLU A 63 10.97 0.53 -0.02
CA GLU A 63 11.44 -0.16 1.17
C GLU A 63 10.47 -1.30 1.54
N LEU A 64 10.98 -2.53 1.59
CA LEU A 64 10.15 -3.70 1.89
C LEU A 64 9.88 -3.81 3.40
N THR A 65 9.08 -2.88 3.91
CA THR A 65 8.75 -2.72 5.32
C THR A 65 7.24 -2.58 5.51
N THR A 66 6.75 -3.01 6.67
CA THR A 66 5.35 -2.80 7.07
C THR A 66 5.03 -1.31 7.18
N LEU A 67 5.99 -0.46 7.57
CA LEU A 67 5.79 0.98 7.71
C LEU A 67 5.47 1.64 6.36
N GLU A 68 6.30 1.42 5.33
CA GLU A 68 6.02 2.00 4.01
C GLU A 68 4.70 1.46 3.45
N LEU A 69 4.42 0.16 3.65
CA LEU A 69 3.15 -0.42 3.25
C LEU A 69 1.95 0.27 3.93
N ILE A 70 2.04 0.55 5.23
CA ILE A 70 1.03 1.34 5.96
C ILE A 70 0.88 2.73 5.34
N GLU A 71 1.98 3.43 5.07
CA GLU A 71 1.94 4.78 4.50
C GLU A 71 1.30 4.80 3.10
N LYS A 72 1.66 3.85 2.22
CA LYS A 72 1.08 3.77 0.87
C LYS A 72 -0.41 3.42 0.90
N ILE A 73 -0.83 2.52 1.79
CA ILE A 73 -2.25 2.18 1.96
C ILE A 73 -3.01 3.36 2.57
N ALA A 74 -2.45 4.04 3.58
CA ALA A 74 -3.06 5.22 4.19
C ALA A 74 -3.26 6.33 3.16
N ASN A 75 -2.24 6.59 2.34
CA ASN A 75 -2.29 7.55 1.24
C ASN A 75 -3.36 7.17 0.20
N LEU A 76 -3.48 5.88 -0.15
CA LEU A 76 -4.52 5.40 -1.07
C LEU A 76 -5.93 5.72 -0.55
N TYR A 77 -6.16 5.59 0.75
CA TYR A 77 -7.44 5.91 1.39
C TYR A 77 -7.58 7.37 1.84
N SER A 78 -6.58 8.22 1.60
CA SER A 78 -6.55 9.60 2.08
C SER A 78 -6.74 9.73 3.61
N ILE A 79 -6.14 8.81 4.37
CA ILE A 79 -6.16 8.80 5.84
C ILE A 79 -4.76 8.97 6.42
N SER A 80 -4.69 9.27 7.72
CA SER A 80 -3.41 9.36 8.42
C SER A 80 -2.84 7.94 8.67
N PRO A 81 -1.52 7.70 8.43
CA PRO A 81 -0.88 6.41 8.73
C PRO A 81 -1.06 5.97 10.19
N GLN A 82 -1.14 6.93 11.13
CA GLN A 82 -1.39 6.67 12.55
C GLN A 82 -2.78 6.09 12.82
N GLN A 83 -3.72 6.23 11.89
CA GLN A 83 -5.04 5.59 11.97
C GLN A 83 -4.99 4.10 11.58
N ILE A 84 -3.90 3.62 10.97
CA ILE A 84 -3.70 2.20 10.68
C ILE A 84 -2.81 1.59 11.77
N ASN A 85 -3.41 0.80 12.64
CA ASN A 85 -2.70 0.22 13.77
C ASN A 85 -1.82 -0.96 13.37
N ARG A 86 -2.35 -1.87 12.54
CA ARG A 86 -1.67 -3.11 12.10
C ARG A 86 -2.20 -3.57 10.75
N ILE A 87 -1.36 -4.29 10.01
CA ILE A 87 -1.73 -5.00 8.79
C ILE A 87 -1.67 -6.50 9.08
N TYR A 88 -2.71 -7.21 8.69
CA TYR A 88 -2.80 -8.66 8.72
C TYR A 88 -2.91 -9.22 7.31
N ARG A 89 -2.41 -10.42 7.09
CA ARG A 89 -2.72 -11.22 5.90
C ARG A 89 -3.67 -12.34 6.30
N GLN A 90 -4.75 -12.52 5.55
CA GLN A 90 -5.68 -13.61 5.78
C GLN A 90 -5.10 -14.93 5.23
N GLY A 91 -4.99 -15.93 6.09
CA GLY A 91 -4.62 -17.29 5.69
C GLY A 91 -5.81 -18.07 5.11
N PRO A 92 -5.56 -19.27 4.55
CA PRO A 92 -6.58 -20.07 3.87
C PRO A 92 -7.75 -20.50 4.77
N THR A 93 -7.55 -20.54 6.09
CA THR A 93 -8.59 -20.88 7.08
C THR A 93 -9.24 -19.66 7.72
N GLY A 94 -8.97 -18.46 7.21
CA GLY A 94 -9.49 -17.20 7.76
C GLY A 94 -8.73 -16.66 8.97
N ILE A 95 -7.59 -17.25 9.34
CA ILE A 95 -6.72 -16.71 10.39
C ILE A 95 -6.05 -15.42 9.94
N HIS A 96 -5.95 -14.44 10.83
CA HIS A 96 -5.24 -13.19 10.58
C HIS A 96 -3.79 -13.30 11.06
N VAL A 97 -2.85 -13.30 10.12
CA VAL A 97 -1.41 -13.37 10.41
C VAL A 97 -0.84 -11.95 10.36
N LEU A 98 -0.17 -11.51 11.42
CA LEU A 98 0.42 -10.17 11.47
C LEU A 98 1.53 -10.03 10.42
N VAL A 99 1.49 -8.94 9.63
CA VAL A 99 2.47 -8.66 8.59
C VAL A 99 3.69 -7.96 9.19
N SER A 100 4.82 -8.68 9.25
CA SER A 100 6.14 -8.12 9.60
C SER A 100 6.91 -7.67 8.36
N ASN A 101 8.04 -6.98 8.56
CA ASN A 101 8.92 -6.56 7.47
C ASN A 101 9.43 -7.78 6.67
N GLU A 102 9.81 -8.87 7.34
CA GLU A 102 10.24 -10.11 6.69
C GLU A 102 9.10 -10.70 5.85
N MET A 103 7.85 -10.58 6.30
CA MET A 103 6.71 -11.02 5.52
C MET A 103 6.50 -10.18 4.25
N VAL A 104 6.63 -8.85 4.35
CA VAL A 104 6.57 -7.94 3.19
C VAL A 104 7.66 -8.29 2.19
N GLN A 105 8.89 -8.58 2.63
CA GLN A 105 9.99 -9.01 1.76
C GLN A 105 9.71 -10.31 1.01
N ASN A 106 8.86 -11.18 1.57
CA ASN A 106 8.48 -12.45 0.97
C ASN A 106 7.22 -12.36 0.10
N PHE A 107 6.59 -11.19 -0.04
CA PHE A 107 5.53 -11.01 -1.02
C PHE A 107 6.07 -11.21 -2.43
N GLN A 108 5.27 -11.84 -3.28
CA GLN A 108 5.58 -11.94 -4.70
C GLN A 108 5.38 -10.57 -5.34
N ASP A 109 6.29 -10.17 -6.22
CA ASP A 109 6.10 -8.98 -7.04
C ASP A 109 4.82 -9.13 -7.86
N GLU A 110 4.09 -8.03 -8.04
CA GLU A 110 2.80 -7.98 -8.73
C GLU A 110 1.69 -8.81 -8.06
N SER A 111 1.84 -9.14 -6.77
CA SER A 111 0.78 -9.81 -5.99
C SER A 111 -0.46 -8.93 -5.80
N CYS A 112 -1.63 -9.57 -5.83
CA CYS A 112 -2.93 -8.91 -5.68
C CYS A 112 -3.55 -9.20 -4.31
N PHE A 113 -4.11 -8.18 -3.67
CA PHE A 113 -4.83 -8.31 -2.40
C PHE A 113 -6.17 -7.57 -2.42
N VAL A 114 -7.17 -8.13 -1.76
CA VAL A 114 -8.39 -7.39 -1.40
C VAL A 114 -8.21 -6.83 0.01
N ILE A 115 -8.35 -5.52 0.16
CA ILE A 115 -8.26 -4.84 1.45
C ILE A 115 -9.62 -4.84 2.13
N SER A 116 -9.65 -5.33 3.37
CA SER A 116 -10.76 -5.14 4.30
C SER A 116 -10.27 -4.47 5.59
N THR A 117 -11.19 -3.82 6.32
CA THR A 117 -10.87 -3.04 7.51
C THR A 117 -11.60 -3.57 8.74
N LEU A 118 -10.91 -3.66 9.88
CA LEU A 118 -11.50 -3.93 11.19
C LEU A 118 -11.29 -2.73 12.09
N LYS A 119 -12.35 -2.27 12.77
CA LYS A 119 -12.22 -1.19 13.76
C LYS A 119 -11.44 -1.71 14.97
N ALA A 120 -10.46 -0.94 15.46
CA ALA A 120 -9.72 -1.29 16.67
C ALA A 120 -10.57 -1.01 17.92
N GLU A 121 -10.43 -1.84 18.95
CA GLU A 121 -11.25 -1.77 20.18
C GLU A 121 -10.86 -0.61 21.11
N SER A 122 -9.62 -0.13 21.05
CA SER A 122 -9.02 0.74 22.08
C SER A 122 -8.55 2.11 21.59
N ASN A 123 -8.43 2.32 20.29
CA ASN A 123 -8.08 3.59 19.66
C ASN A 123 -8.96 3.73 18.41
N ASP A 124 -9.37 4.94 18.05
CA ASP A 124 -10.25 5.27 16.91
C ASP A 124 -9.60 5.02 15.51
N GLY A 125 -8.75 4.00 15.43
CA GLY A 125 -8.05 3.53 14.24
C GLY A 125 -8.56 2.18 13.76
N TYR A 126 -7.93 1.68 12.71
CA TYR A 126 -8.32 0.50 11.96
C TYR A 126 -7.17 -0.48 11.86
N HIS A 127 -7.50 -1.75 11.74
CA HIS A 127 -6.62 -2.78 11.26
C HIS A 127 -6.95 -3.08 9.80
N ILE A 128 -5.92 -3.23 8.99
CA ILE A 128 -6.04 -3.62 7.58
C ILE A 128 -5.88 -5.14 7.48
N ILE A 129 -6.70 -5.80 6.67
CA ILE A 129 -6.53 -7.20 6.31
C ILE A 129 -6.35 -7.29 4.79
N LEU A 130 -5.26 -7.92 4.38
CA LEU A 130 -4.95 -8.30 3.02
C LEU A 130 -5.46 -9.73 2.78
N LYS A 131 -6.50 -9.87 1.97
CA LYS A 131 -7.09 -11.15 1.55
C LYS A 131 -6.52 -11.61 0.22
#